data_AF-A0A3L7PZ34-F1
#
_entry.id   AF-A0A3L7PZ34-F1
#
_cell.length_a   1.000
_cell.length_b   1.000
_cell.length_c   1.000
_cell.angle_alpha   90.00
_cell.angle_beta   90.00
_cell.angle_gamma   90.00
#
_symmetry.space_group_name_H-M   'P 1'
#
loop_
_entity.id
_entity.type
_entity.pdbx_description
1 polymer ?
#
loop_
_entity_poly.entity_id
_entity_poly.type
_entity_poly.pdbx_seq_one_letter_code
_entity_poly.pdbx_strand_id
1 'polypeptide(L)'
;CRAALDAEVDGREGLNYLWTPDEAMAAIASLDDASRAEAIEALGLDRPNFRDPHHADAPPMIVPTRRPWRSSPAVDAACAHLLTARDARRGPRRDTKIILEWNGLLVEGLAAAGMVLRNERMIARAATIAEAIWAGHQHAGTWHRTQIGSTLGPPATLADLACLGLGLETLWRATGEEGWLTRAQAIERHARVHFSHDGRWWANLGGDGLPVRIRSHHDGAVPSGLGAILDLQVRLALAARDRPEGREALDALAASIHAESGTIMANPVGLTWAVAALARAMREGLVQGSASSRAPGPPVEGSTRRIVCTESGCTVEWA
;
A
#
# COMPACT_ATOMS: atom_id res chain seq x y z
N CYS A 1 -0.48 -5.67 -11.58
CA CYS A 1 -0.54 -6.84 -10.68
C CYS A 1 -1.96 -7.35 -10.55
N ARG A 2 -2.08 -8.66 -10.39
CA ARG A 2 -3.34 -9.40 -10.22
C ARG A 2 -3.73 -9.39 -8.73
N ALA A 3 -5.03 -9.44 -8.44
CA ALA A 3 -5.58 -9.11 -7.14
C ALA A 3 -5.16 -10.07 -6.02
N ALA A 4 -5.31 -11.38 -6.21
CA ALA A 4 -5.06 -12.35 -5.15
C ALA A 4 -4.73 -13.75 -5.68
N LEU A 5 -4.12 -14.56 -4.82
CA LEU A 5 -4.12 -16.01 -4.95
C LEU A 5 -5.17 -16.57 -3.99
N ASP A 6 -5.81 -17.64 -4.41
CA ASP A 6 -6.59 -18.49 -3.53
C ASP A 6 -5.69 -19.01 -2.40
N ALA A 7 -6.26 -19.15 -1.20
CA ALA A 7 -5.53 -19.67 -0.06
C ALA A 7 -5.33 -21.19 -0.17
N GLU A 8 -6.22 -21.86 -0.92
CA GLU A 8 -6.30 -23.31 -0.97
C GLU A 8 -5.82 -23.91 -2.30
N VAL A 9 -5.27 -25.12 -2.19
CA VAL A 9 -5.15 -26.07 -3.30
C VAL A 9 -5.78 -27.37 -2.84
N ASP A 10 -6.74 -27.89 -3.62
CA ASP A 10 -7.48 -29.13 -3.29
C ASP A 10 -8.13 -29.11 -1.89
N GLY A 11 -8.67 -27.95 -1.49
CA GLY A 11 -9.34 -27.76 -0.20
C GLY A 11 -8.39 -27.69 1.00
N ARG A 12 -7.08 -27.52 0.76
CA ARG A 12 -6.06 -27.40 1.79
C ARG A 12 -5.34 -26.07 1.71
N GLU A 13 -5.46 -25.27 2.76
CA GLU A 13 -4.81 -23.96 2.86
C GLU A 13 -3.29 -24.10 2.84
N GLY A 14 -2.62 -23.32 2.00
CA GLY A 14 -1.16 -23.26 1.97
C GLY A 14 -0.45 -24.50 1.41
N LEU A 15 -1.17 -25.53 0.93
CA LEU A 15 -0.59 -26.81 0.48
C LEU A 15 0.54 -26.65 -0.55
N ASN A 16 0.40 -25.70 -1.47
CA ASN A 16 1.42 -25.43 -2.50
C ASN A 16 2.77 -24.94 -1.91
N TYR A 17 2.79 -24.47 -0.67
CA TYR A 17 3.97 -23.95 0.01
C TYR A 17 4.63 -24.96 0.96
N LEU A 18 4.01 -26.12 1.16
CA LEU A 18 4.50 -27.19 2.02
C LEU A 18 5.41 -28.16 1.26
N TRP A 19 6.36 -28.76 1.98
CA TRP A 19 7.31 -29.73 1.45
C TRP A 19 7.41 -30.94 2.36
N THR A 20 7.45 -32.14 1.79
CA THR A 20 8.03 -33.28 2.50
C THR A 20 9.56 -33.14 2.54
N PRO A 21 10.25 -33.77 3.51
CA PRO A 21 11.71 -33.83 3.51
C PRO A 21 12.28 -34.35 2.18
N ASP A 22 11.69 -35.42 1.63
CA ASP A 22 12.14 -36.01 0.37
C ASP A 22 11.97 -35.06 -0.82
N GLU A 23 10.85 -34.35 -0.92
CA GLU A 23 10.63 -33.35 -1.98
C GLU A 23 11.62 -32.19 -1.87
N ALA A 24 11.88 -31.69 -0.66
CA ALA A 24 12.80 -30.58 -0.45
C ALA A 24 14.23 -31.00 -0.83
N MET A 25 14.66 -32.20 -0.42
CA MET A 25 15.96 -32.76 -0.74
C MET A 25 16.12 -33.04 -2.24
N ALA A 26 15.09 -33.59 -2.89
CA ALA A 26 15.09 -33.81 -4.33
C ALA A 26 15.19 -32.51 -5.13
N ALA A 27 14.50 -31.45 -4.69
CA ALA A 27 14.52 -30.16 -5.38
C ALA A 27 15.93 -29.53 -5.42
N ILE A 28 16.72 -29.70 -4.36
CA ILE A 28 18.06 -29.12 -4.23
C ILE A 28 19.20 -30.10 -4.57
N ALA A 29 18.88 -31.29 -5.09
CA ALA A 29 19.84 -32.36 -5.31
C ALA A 29 20.97 -32.01 -6.29
N SER A 30 20.75 -31.04 -7.18
CA SER A 30 21.76 -30.56 -8.14
C SER A 30 22.78 -29.58 -7.56
N LEU A 31 22.58 -29.10 -6.32
CA LEU A 31 23.56 -28.27 -5.64
C LEU A 31 24.75 -29.11 -5.17
N ASP A 32 25.94 -28.50 -5.18
CA ASP A 32 27.11 -29.10 -4.53
C ASP A 32 26.87 -29.31 -3.02
N ASP A 33 27.64 -30.20 -2.41
CA ASP A 33 27.42 -30.63 -1.03
C ASP A 33 27.50 -29.48 -0.01
N ALA A 34 28.39 -28.50 -0.23
CA ALA A 34 28.54 -27.37 0.67
C ALA A 34 27.33 -26.43 0.57
N SER A 35 26.93 -26.08 -0.65
CA SER A 35 25.73 -25.25 -0.91
C SER A 35 24.46 -25.92 -0.40
N ARG A 36 24.35 -27.24 -0.55
CA ARG A 36 23.21 -28.03 -0.08
C ARG A 36 23.13 -28.05 1.44
N ALA A 37 24.25 -28.28 2.13
CA ALA A 37 24.31 -28.26 3.59
C ALA A 37 23.91 -26.89 4.16
N GLU A 38 24.45 -25.81 3.57
CA GLU A 38 24.08 -24.45 3.96
C GLU A 38 22.59 -24.17 3.75
N ALA A 39 22.03 -24.57 2.60
CA ALA A 39 20.62 -24.38 2.30
C ALA A 39 19.71 -25.15 3.27
N ILE A 40 20.06 -26.39 3.62
CA ILE A 40 19.30 -27.21 4.57
C ILE A 40 19.24 -26.52 5.93
N GLU A 41 20.38 -26.04 6.44
CA GLU A 41 20.45 -25.34 7.71
C GLU A 41 19.67 -24.02 7.67
N ALA A 42 19.91 -23.21 6.64
CA ALA A 42 19.36 -21.86 6.53
C ALA A 42 17.84 -21.83 6.26
N LEU A 43 17.30 -22.89 5.65
CA LEU A 43 15.88 -23.00 5.30
C LEU A 43 15.12 -24.03 6.16
N GLY A 44 15.81 -24.83 6.97
CA GLY A 44 15.21 -25.87 7.81
C GLY A 44 14.56 -27.00 7.00
N LEU A 45 15.28 -27.55 6.02
CA LEU A 45 14.75 -28.55 5.06
C LEU A 45 14.92 -30.01 5.50
N ASP A 46 15.63 -30.26 6.59
CA ASP A 46 15.97 -31.61 7.07
C ASP A 46 14.85 -32.28 7.88
N ARG A 47 13.93 -31.50 8.45
CA ARG A 47 12.87 -32.02 9.31
C ARG A 47 11.57 -31.22 9.23
N PRO A 48 10.41 -31.87 9.36
CA PRO A 48 9.13 -31.18 9.47
C PRO A 48 9.09 -30.17 10.62
N ASN A 49 8.49 -29.02 10.37
CA ASN A 49 8.33 -27.93 11.33
C ASN A 49 6.90 -27.37 11.36
N PHE A 50 5.99 -27.95 10.57
CA PHE A 50 4.60 -27.54 10.46
C PHE A 50 3.67 -28.75 10.53
N ARG A 51 2.54 -28.59 11.22
CA ARG A 51 1.41 -29.52 11.21
C ARG A 51 0.15 -28.72 10.95
N ASP A 52 -0.63 -29.17 9.98
CA ASP A 52 -1.87 -28.51 9.58
C ASP A 52 -2.92 -28.59 10.72
N PRO A 53 -3.36 -27.44 11.27
CA PRO A 53 -4.34 -27.43 12.36
C PRO A 53 -5.76 -27.79 11.91
N HIS A 54 -6.07 -27.68 10.61
CA HIS A 54 -7.37 -27.98 10.04
C HIS A 54 -7.46 -29.43 9.55
N HIS A 55 -6.32 -30.10 9.39
CA HIS A 55 -6.22 -31.50 8.95
C HIS A 55 -5.29 -32.31 9.87
N ALA A 56 -5.80 -32.73 11.03
CA ALA A 56 -5.02 -33.43 12.05
C ALA A 56 -4.33 -34.72 11.56
N ASP A 57 -4.94 -35.41 10.59
CA ASP A 57 -4.44 -36.66 9.99
C ASP A 57 -3.36 -36.42 8.92
N ALA A 58 -3.12 -35.17 8.52
CA ALA A 58 -2.06 -34.84 7.58
C ALA A 58 -0.67 -35.10 8.21
N PRO A 59 0.31 -35.61 7.44
CA PRO A 59 1.66 -35.78 7.95
C PRO A 59 2.28 -34.42 8.29
N PRO A 60 3.21 -34.35 9.26
CA PRO A 60 4.03 -33.17 9.46
C PRO A 60 4.80 -32.80 8.18
N MET A 61 4.82 -31.52 7.85
CA MET A 61 5.46 -30.98 6.65
C MET A 61 6.51 -29.92 7.01
N ILE A 62 7.28 -29.51 6.01
CA ILE A 62 8.25 -28.43 6.08
C ILE A 62 7.63 -27.16 5.47
N VAL A 63 7.69 -26.08 6.23
CA VAL A 63 7.61 -24.71 5.74
C VAL A 63 9.03 -24.15 5.79
N PRO A 64 9.67 -23.85 4.65
CA PRO A 64 11.02 -23.30 4.65
C PRO A 64 11.11 -22.03 5.51
N THR A 65 11.93 -22.04 6.55
CA THR A 65 12.13 -20.91 7.46
C THR A 65 13.48 -20.28 7.20
N ARG A 66 13.52 -19.06 6.67
CA ARG A 66 14.78 -18.35 6.41
C ARG A 66 15.39 -17.84 7.72
N ARG A 67 16.28 -18.62 8.34
CA ARG A 67 16.90 -18.31 9.64
C ARG A 67 18.42 -18.52 9.62
N PRO A 68 19.23 -17.48 9.96
CA PRO A 68 18.86 -16.07 10.05
C PRO A 68 18.36 -15.53 8.70
N TRP A 69 17.76 -14.33 8.68
CA TRP A 69 17.41 -13.62 7.45
C TRP A 69 18.68 -13.15 6.71
N ARG A 70 19.43 -14.10 6.14
CA ARG A 70 20.62 -13.87 5.33
C ARG A 70 20.38 -14.40 3.92
N SER A 71 20.98 -13.73 2.95
CA SER A 71 21.10 -14.17 1.57
C SER A 71 22.52 -14.64 1.37
N SER A 72 22.68 -15.80 0.76
CA SER A 72 23.95 -16.28 0.21
C SER A 72 23.68 -16.87 -1.17
N PRO A 73 24.69 -16.98 -2.04
CA PRO A 73 24.53 -17.63 -3.33
C PRO A 73 23.93 -19.04 -3.23
N ALA A 74 24.29 -19.80 -2.18
CA ALA A 74 23.75 -21.13 -1.92
C ALA A 74 22.26 -21.10 -1.57
N VAL A 75 21.86 -20.24 -0.62
CA VAL A 75 20.45 -20.09 -0.22
C VAL A 75 19.60 -19.57 -1.38
N ASP A 76 20.11 -18.62 -2.17
CA ASP A 76 19.38 -18.05 -3.29
C ASP A 76 19.23 -19.07 -4.44
N ALA A 77 20.25 -19.89 -4.70
CA ALA A 77 20.16 -21.01 -5.63
C ALA A 77 19.14 -22.07 -5.15
N ALA A 78 19.18 -22.46 -3.88
CA ALA A 78 18.21 -23.38 -3.30
C ALA A 78 16.78 -22.84 -3.38
N CYS A 79 16.57 -21.55 -3.07
CA CYS A 79 15.28 -20.88 -3.23
C CYS A 79 14.80 -20.93 -4.70
N ALA A 80 15.69 -20.73 -5.66
CA ALA A 80 15.36 -20.83 -7.08
C ALA A 80 14.95 -22.26 -7.49
N HIS A 81 15.68 -23.27 -7.03
CA HIS A 81 15.36 -24.68 -7.26
C HIS A 81 14.01 -25.08 -6.64
N LEU A 82 13.78 -24.73 -5.37
CA LEU A 82 12.51 -24.94 -4.69
C LEU A 82 11.36 -24.21 -5.42
N LEU A 83 11.60 -22.98 -5.88
CA LEU A 83 10.62 -22.24 -6.67
C LEU A 83 10.27 -22.96 -7.98
N THR A 84 11.27 -23.43 -8.74
CA THR A 84 11.04 -24.18 -9.98
C THR A 84 10.25 -25.46 -9.74
N ALA A 85 10.63 -26.24 -8.73
CA ALA A 85 9.91 -27.46 -8.38
C ALA A 85 8.47 -27.17 -7.91
N ARG A 86 8.26 -26.07 -7.18
CA ARG A 86 6.93 -25.62 -6.76
C ARG A 86 6.08 -25.15 -7.94
N ASP A 87 6.65 -24.43 -8.89
CA ASP A 87 5.92 -23.89 -10.05
C ASP A 87 5.42 -25.00 -11.00
N ALA A 88 6.00 -26.21 -10.92
CA ALA A 88 5.51 -27.40 -11.60
C ALA A 88 4.32 -28.07 -10.89
N ARG A 89 4.02 -27.70 -9.64
CA ARG A 89 2.86 -28.21 -8.90
C ARG A 89 1.59 -27.50 -9.33
N ARG A 90 0.44 -28.07 -8.96
CA ARG A 90 -0.82 -27.36 -9.06
C ARG A 90 -0.80 -26.16 -8.10
N GLY A 91 -0.70 -24.96 -8.66
CA GLY A 91 -0.75 -23.72 -7.89
C GLY A 91 -2.18 -23.34 -7.47
N PRO A 92 -2.33 -22.46 -6.46
CA PRO A 92 -3.61 -21.88 -6.12
C PRO A 92 -4.19 -21.13 -7.31
N ARG A 93 -5.53 -21.11 -7.40
CA ARG A 93 -6.22 -20.29 -8.38
C ARG A 93 -5.81 -18.82 -8.19
N ARG A 94 -5.73 -18.07 -9.29
CA ARG A 94 -5.36 -16.67 -9.26
C ARG A 94 -6.55 -15.80 -9.65
N ASP A 95 -6.94 -14.87 -8.79
CA ASP A 95 -7.84 -13.79 -9.20
C ASP A 95 -7.08 -12.89 -10.15
N THR A 96 -7.47 -12.90 -11.42
CA THR A 96 -6.82 -12.18 -12.52
C THR A 96 -7.15 -10.70 -12.55
N LYS A 97 -8.07 -10.25 -11.69
CA LYS A 97 -8.52 -8.87 -11.62
C LYS A 97 -7.38 -7.92 -11.33
N ILE A 98 -7.33 -6.83 -12.09
CA ILE A 98 -6.45 -5.69 -11.85
C ILE A 98 -7.31 -4.64 -11.16
N ILE A 99 -6.99 -4.32 -9.90
CA ILE A 99 -7.72 -3.33 -9.09
C ILE A 99 -6.93 -2.02 -9.08
N LEU A 100 -7.59 -0.92 -9.41
CA LEU A 100 -6.95 0.38 -9.64
C LEU A 100 -6.25 0.90 -8.38
N GLU A 101 -6.96 0.94 -7.25
CA GLU A 101 -6.43 1.31 -5.92
C GLU A 101 -5.14 0.55 -5.56
N TRP A 102 -5.18 -0.78 -5.62
CA TRP A 102 -4.06 -1.63 -5.21
C TRP A 102 -2.85 -1.49 -6.13
N ASN A 103 -3.10 -1.29 -7.42
CA ASN A 103 -2.02 -1.08 -8.36
C ASN A 103 -1.44 0.33 -8.26
N GLY A 104 -2.23 1.35 -7.90
CA GLY A 104 -1.72 2.67 -7.54
C GLY A 104 -0.76 2.62 -6.36
N LEU A 105 -1.15 1.93 -5.28
CA LEU A 105 -0.28 1.71 -4.10
C LEU A 105 0.98 0.91 -4.45
N LEU A 106 0.88 -0.09 -5.33
CA LEU A 106 2.03 -0.85 -5.80
C LEU A 106 3.01 0.03 -6.60
N VAL A 107 2.50 0.89 -7.48
CA VAL A 107 3.31 1.84 -8.26
C VAL A 107 4.05 2.79 -7.31
N GLU A 108 3.33 3.38 -6.35
CA GLU A 108 3.93 4.23 -5.32
C GLU A 108 5.04 3.49 -4.55
N GLY A 109 4.76 2.29 -4.04
CA GLY A 109 5.71 1.52 -3.25
C GLY A 109 6.96 1.14 -4.05
N LEU A 110 6.81 0.70 -5.31
CA LEU A 110 7.93 0.35 -6.18
C LEU A 110 8.78 1.57 -6.55
N ALA A 111 8.15 2.70 -6.87
CA ALA A 111 8.87 3.93 -7.20
C ALA A 111 9.60 4.50 -5.97
N ALA A 112 8.95 4.53 -4.81
CA ALA A 112 9.55 4.99 -3.55
C ALA A 112 10.73 4.09 -3.12
N ALA A 113 10.55 2.78 -3.12
CA ALA A 113 11.61 1.83 -2.80
C ALA A 113 12.76 1.91 -3.83
N GLY A 114 12.42 2.08 -5.11
CA GLY A 114 13.40 2.29 -6.18
C GLY A 114 14.29 3.51 -5.95
N MET A 115 13.71 4.64 -5.51
CA MET A 115 14.49 5.83 -5.14
C MET A 115 15.40 5.57 -3.93
N VAL A 116 14.86 5.01 -2.84
CA VAL A 116 15.61 4.81 -1.58
C VAL A 116 16.73 3.79 -1.75
N LEU A 117 16.45 2.68 -2.43
CA LEU A 117 17.39 1.58 -2.65
C LEU A 117 18.27 1.78 -3.90
N ARG A 118 18.08 2.88 -4.64
CA ARG A 118 18.75 3.16 -5.92
C ARG A 118 18.61 2.01 -6.92
N ASN A 119 17.39 1.47 -7.04
CA ASN A 119 17.07 0.34 -7.90
C ASN A 119 16.21 0.76 -9.08
N GLU A 120 16.86 1.06 -10.21
CA GLU A 120 16.21 1.49 -11.45
C GLU A 120 15.21 0.46 -12.00
N ARG A 121 15.44 -0.84 -11.76
CA ARG A 121 14.52 -1.90 -12.19
C ARG A 121 13.17 -1.80 -11.47
N MET A 122 13.15 -1.37 -10.22
CA MET A 122 11.90 -1.14 -9.48
C MET A 122 11.14 0.05 -10.04
N ILE A 123 11.84 1.15 -10.36
CA ILE A 123 11.25 2.35 -10.99
C ILE A 123 10.69 2.01 -12.37
N ALA A 124 11.46 1.33 -13.22
CA ALA A 124 11.02 0.90 -14.55
C ALA A 124 9.80 -0.03 -14.49
N ARG A 125 9.75 -0.91 -13.48
CA ARG A 125 8.58 -1.77 -13.23
C ARG A 125 7.35 -0.95 -12.82
N ALA A 126 7.52 0.05 -11.96
CA ALA A 126 6.45 0.95 -11.56
C ALA A 126 5.89 1.72 -12.76
N ALA A 127 6.76 2.27 -13.62
CA ALA A 127 6.38 2.97 -14.84
C ALA A 127 5.61 2.07 -15.81
N THR A 128 6.08 0.83 -16.01
CA THR A 128 5.39 -0.17 -16.86
C THR A 128 3.97 -0.45 -16.36
N ILE A 129 3.80 -0.59 -15.04
CA ILE A 129 2.49 -0.83 -14.42
C ILE A 129 1.60 0.40 -14.59
N ALA A 130 2.13 1.60 -14.37
CA ALA A 130 1.39 2.85 -14.51
C ALA A 130 0.90 3.09 -15.95
N GLU A 131 1.74 2.83 -16.96
CA GLU A 131 1.31 2.90 -18.38
C GLU A 131 0.19 1.91 -18.69
N ALA A 132 0.30 0.67 -18.21
CA ALA A 132 -0.72 -0.34 -18.43
C ALA A 132 -2.07 0.04 -17.78
N ILE A 133 -2.03 0.62 -16.57
CA ILE A 133 -3.22 1.16 -15.92
C ILE A 133 -3.80 2.32 -16.73
N TRP A 134 -2.96 3.28 -17.10
CA TRP A 134 -3.37 4.49 -17.82
C TRP A 134 -4.05 4.16 -19.15
N ALA A 135 -3.54 3.17 -19.88
CA ALA A 135 -4.10 2.71 -21.14
C ALA A 135 -5.33 1.81 -20.97
N GLY A 136 -5.44 1.07 -19.86
CA GLY A 136 -6.42 -0.02 -19.71
C GLY A 136 -7.66 0.32 -18.90
N HIS A 137 -7.59 1.27 -17.96
CA HIS A 137 -8.64 1.50 -16.97
C HIS A 137 -9.62 2.63 -17.30
N GLN A 138 -9.51 3.25 -18.48
CA GLN A 138 -10.38 4.35 -18.88
C GLN A 138 -11.19 4.02 -20.14
N HIS A 139 -12.49 4.33 -20.12
CA HIS A 139 -13.35 4.25 -21.29
C HIS A 139 -14.31 5.43 -21.33
N ALA A 140 -14.39 6.13 -22.47
CA ALA A 140 -15.27 7.28 -22.67
C ALA A 140 -15.19 8.34 -21.54
N GLY A 141 -13.97 8.62 -21.05
CA GLY A 141 -13.72 9.58 -19.98
C GLY A 141 -13.97 9.04 -18.56
N THR A 142 -14.53 7.84 -18.41
CA THR A 142 -14.79 7.20 -17.11
C THR A 142 -13.65 6.27 -16.73
N TRP A 143 -13.15 6.39 -15.50
CA TRP A 143 -12.21 5.44 -14.90
C TRP A 143 -12.94 4.27 -14.29
N HIS A 144 -12.36 3.07 -14.37
CA HIS A 144 -12.93 1.84 -13.84
C HIS A 144 -12.05 1.23 -12.76
N ARG A 145 -12.70 0.79 -11.66
CA ARG A 145 -12.03 0.18 -10.50
C ARG A 145 -11.29 -1.08 -10.88
N THR A 146 -11.86 -1.88 -11.79
CA THR A 146 -11.34 -3.22 -12.07
C THR A 146 -11.24 -3.48 -13.57
N GLN A 147 -10.21 -4.23 -13.96
CA GLN A 147 -10.09 -4.80 -15.31
C GLN A 147 -9.82 -6.30 -15.22
N ILE A 148 -10.52 -7.10 -16.03
CA ILE A 148 -10.29 -8.55 -16.20
C ILE A 148 -10.15 -8.83 -17.70
N GLY A 149 -8.93 -9.13 -18.16
CA GLY A 149 -8.66 -9.22 -19.60
C GLY A 149 -8.93 -7.87 -20.28
N SER A 150 -9.84 -7.84 -21.25
CA SER A 150 -10.31 -6.61 -21.91
C SER A 150 -11.60 -6.04 -21.31
N THR A 151 -12.16 -6.68 -20.28
CA THR A 151 -13.43 -6.27 -19.67
C THR A 151 -13.20 -5.30 -18.52
N LEU A 152 -13.83 -4.13 -18.59
CA LEU A 152 -13.87 -3.15 -17.52
C LEU A 152 -15.04 -3.44 -16.57
N GLY A 153 -14.80 -3.28 -15.28
CA GLY A 153 -15.81 -3.46 -14.24
C GLY A 153 -16.51 -2.14 -13.85
N PRO A 154 -16.90 -1.96 -12.58
CA PRO A 154 -17.63 -0.77 -12.16
C PRO A 154 -16.75 0.50 -12.21
N PRO A 155 -17.38 1.70 -12.19
CA PRO A 155 -16.66 2.96 -12.09
C PRO A 155 -15.68 2.99 -10.90
N ALA A 156 -14.57 3.71 -11.09
CA ALA A 156 -13.57 3.94 -10.06
C ALA A 156 -14.17 4.69 -8.87
N THR A 157 -13.64 4.41 -7.68
CA THR A 157 -13.95 5.14 -6.46
C THR A 157 -12.96 6.28 -6.24
N LEU A 158 -13.21 7.12 -5.23
CA LEU A 158 -12.22 8.12 -4.81
C LEU A 158 -10.87 7.49 -4.43
N ALA A 159 -10.90 6.38 -3.70
CA ALA A 159 -9.68 5.71 -3.25
C ALA A 159 -8.86 5.16 -4.42
N ASP A 160 -9.53 4.63 -5.45
CA ASP A 160 -8.88 4.18 -6.68
C ASP A 160 -8.10 5.30 -7.37
N LEU A 161 -8.75 6.45 -7.55
CA LEU A 161 -8.15 7.61 -8.20
C LEU A 161 -7.04 8.21 -7.34
N ALA A 162 -7.27 8.41 -6.04
CA ALA A 162 -6.28 8.98 -5.16
C ALA A 162 -5.00 8.13 -5.09
N CYS A 163 -5.12 6.80 -4.97
CA CYS A 163 -3.95 5.90 -4.95
C CYS A 163 -3.23 5.86 -6.31
N LEU A 164 -3.95 5.93 -7.44
CA LEU A 164 -3.32 6.08 -8.75
C LEU A 164 -2.54 7.39 -8.82
N GLY A 165 -3.14 8.51 -8.41
CA GLY A 165 -2.49 9.82 -8.40
C GLY A 165 -1.22 9.85 -7.55
N LEU A 166 -1.23 9.22 -6.37
CA LEU A 166 -0.05 9.06 -5.51
C LEU A 166 1.06 8.28 -6.20
N GLY A 167 0.72 7.18 -6.88
CA GLY A 167 1.69 6.40 -7.67
C GLY A 167 2.31 7.21 -8.81
N LEU A 168 1.50 7.96 -9.55
CA LEU A 168 1.96 8.82 -10.64
C LEU A 168 2.84 9.98 -10.14
N GLU A 169 2.47 10.63 -9.04
CA GLU A 169 3.28 11.68 -8.41
C GLU A 169 4.63 11.12 -7.93
N THR A 170 4.62 9.92 -7.33
CA THR A 170 5.85 9.28 -6.87
C THR A 170 6.76 8.87 -8.03
N LEU A 171 6.18 8.46 -9.17
CA LEU A 171 6.93 8.22 -10.41
C LEU A 171 7.59 9.49 -10.93
N TRP A 172 6.88 10.62 -10.94
CA TRP A 172 7.47 11.91 -11.29
C TRP A 172 8.67 12.25 -10.40
N ARG A 173 8.56 12.05 -9.08
CA ARG A 173 9.69 12.26 -8.17
C ARG A 173 10.86 11.31 -8.45
N ALA A 174 10.57 10.08 -8.86
CA ALA A 174 11.58 9.06 -9.12
C ALA A 174 12.31 9.25 -10.46
N THR A 175 11.63 9.77 -11.48
CA THR A 175 12.18 9.87 -12.85
C THR A 175 12.45 11.29 -13.31
N GLY A 176 11.80 12.29 -12.71
CA GLY A 176 11.80 13.68 -13.20
C GLY A 176 10.98 13.90 -14.47
N GLU A 177 10.28 12.88 -14.99
CA GLU A 177 9.50 12.99 -16.22
C GLU A 177 8.16 13.70 -15.94
N GLU A 178 8.02 14.91 -16.48
CA GLU A 178 6.87 15.81 -16.23
C GLU A 178 5.51 15.24 -16.65
N GLY A 179 5.51 14.27 -17.58
CA GLY A 179 4.30 13.55 -17.98
C GLY A 179 3.60 12.86 -16.82
N TRP A 180 4.35 12.34 -15.85
CA TRP A 180 3.77 11.69 -14.66
C TRP A 180 3.08 12.69 -13.73
N LEU A 181 3.67 13.87 -13.52
CA LEU A 181 3.05 14.93 -12.71
C LEU A 181 1.78 15.46 -13.38
N THR A 182 1.83 15.68 -14.69
CA THR A 182 0.66 16.09 -15.49
C THR A 182 -0.50 15.10 -15.34
N ARG A 183 -0.20 13.80 -15.38
CA ARG A 183 -1.18 12.72 -15.18
C ARG A 183 -1.71 12.70 -13.74
N ALA A 184 -0.85 12.86 -12.73
CA ALA A 184 -1.27 12.91 -11.32
C ALA A 184 -2.23 14.09 -11.06
N GLN A 185 -1.92 15.27 -11.60
CA GLN A 185 -2.80 16.44 -11.53
C GLN A 185 -4.13 16.21 -12.26
N ALA A 186 -4.12 15.54 -13.42
CA ALA A 186 -5.34 15.21 -14.15
C ALA A 186 -6.25 14.26 -13.35
N ILE A 187 -5.66 13.30 -12.63
CA ILE A 187 -6.39 12.39 -11.74
C ILE A 187 -7.00 13.15 -10.56
N GLU A 188 -6.26 14.04 -9.89
CA GLU A 188 -6.81 14.85 -8.80
C GLU A 188 -7.97 15.74 -9.29
N ARG A 189 -7.82 16.40 -10.45
CA ARG A 189 -8.90 17.20 -11.04
C ARG A 189 -10.13 16.35 -11.35
N HIS A 190 -9.94 15.18 -11.94
CA HIS A 190 -11.05 14.25 -12.22
C HIS A 190 -11.73 13.81 -10.91
N ALA A 191 -10.94 13.43 -9.89
CA ALA A 191 -11.48 13.08 -8.58
C ALA A 191 -12.28 14.26 -7.99
N ARG A 192 -11.76 15.48 -8.06
CA ARG A 192 -12.42 16.68 -7.53
C ARG A 192 -13.75 16.96 -8.22
N VAL A 193 -13.81 16.88 -9.55
CA VAL A 193 -15.04 17.10 -10.33
C VAL A 193 -16.14 16.10 -9.95
N HIS A 194 -15.77 14.84 -9.71
CA HIS A 194 -16.75 13.75 -9.56
C HIS A 194 -17.07 13.39 -8.10
N PHE A 195 -16.13 13.58 -7.18
CA PHE A 195 -16.22 13.10 -5.80
C PHE A 195 -16.19 14.22 -4.76
N SER A 196 -15.89 15.46 -5.14
CA SER A 196 -15.87 16.60 -4.22
C SER A 196 -17.11 17.49 -4.35
N HIS A 197 -17.58 18.01 -3.23
CA HIS A 197 -18.61 19.06 -3.16
C HIS A 197 -18.36 19.91 -1.92
N ASP A 198 -18.22 21.23 -2.11
CA ASP A 198 -17.86 22.19 -1.06
C ASP A 198 -16.62 21.78 -0.22
N GLY A 199 -15.60 21.25 -0.91
CA GLY A 199 -14.35 20.76 -0.28
C GLY A 199 -14.48 19.42 0.45
N ARG A 200 -15.68 18.88 0.59
CA ARG A 200 -15.90 17.55 1.19
C ARG A 200 -15.73 16.46 0.15
N TRP A 201 -15.33 15.27 0.60
CA TRP A 201 -15.08 14.13 -0.28
C TRP A 201 -16.05 12.96 -0.03
N TRP A 202 -16.47 12.31 -1.12
CA TRP A 202 -17.29 11.10 -1.10
C TRP A 202 -16.55 9.92 -1.73
N ALA A 203 -16.81 8.71 -1.25
CA ALA A 203 -16.12 7.51 -1.71
C ALA A 203 -16.60 7.05 -3.10
N ASN A 204 -17.86 7.29 -3.44
CA ASN A 204 -18.48 6.83 -4.68
C ASN A 204 -19.32 7.95 -5.34
N LEU A 205 -19.75 7.69 -6.57
CA LEU A 205 -20.58 8.60 -7.37
C LEU A 205 -22.06 8.58 -6.95
N GLY A 206 -22.51 7.56 -6.22
CA GLY A 206 -23.93 7.20 -6.12
C GLY A 206 -24.51 6.73 -7.47
N GLY A 207 -25.75 6.25 -7.49
CA GLY A 207 -26.46 5.89 -8.72
C GLY A 207 -27.09 4.50 -8.70
N ASP A 208 -27.35 3.94 -9.89
CA ASP A 208 -28.07 2.68 -10.07
C ASP A 208 -27.31 1.51 -9.41
N GLY A 209 -27.86 1.01 -8.30
CA GLY A 209 -27.29 -0.05 -7.47
C GLY A 209 -26.83 0.40 -6.08
N LEU A 210 -26.41 1.67 -5.92
CA LEU A 210 -26.14 2.26 -4.61
C LEU A 210 -26.58 3.73 -4.60
N PRO A 211 -27.85 4.01 -4.24
CA PRO A 211 -28.44 5.35 -4.38
C PRO A 211 -27.83 6.38 -3.42
N VAL A 212 -27.07 5.93 -2.41
CA VAL A 212 -26.48 6.79 -1.38
C VAL A 212 -25.01 7.01 -1.67
N ARG A 213 -24.62 8.30 -1.75
CA ARG A 213 -23.21 8.68 -1.70
C ARG A 213 -22.71 8.49 -0.27
N ILE A 214 -21.78 7.54 -0.09
CA ILE A 214 -21.14 7.32 1.21
C ILE A 214 -19.81 8.07 1.26
N ARG A 215 -19.38 8.41 2.47
CA ARG A 215 -18.05 8.95 2.71
C ARG A 215 -17.18 7.85 3.32
N SER A 216 -15.92 7.77 2.91
CA SER A 216 -14.95 6.81 3.46
C SER A 216 -14.06 7.55 4.46
N HIS A 217 -14.28 7.28 5.74
CA HIS A 217 -13.61 7.96 6.85
C HIS A 217 -12.82 7.00 7.76
N HIS A 218 -12.41 5.86 7.21
CA HIS A 218 -11.68 4.84 7.95
C HIS A 218 -10.57 4.24 7.11
N ASP A 219 -9.32 4.41 7.56
CA ASP A 219 -8.17 3.68 7.05
C ASP A 219 -8.25 2.22 7.54
N GLY A 220 -8.01 1.28 6.63
CA GLY A 220 -7.94 -0.16 6.95
C GLY A 220 -6.60 -0.74 6.54
N ALA A 221 -6.62 -1.91 5.89
CA ALA A 221 -5.43 -2.47 5.26
C ALA A 221 -4.86 -1.58 4.13
N VAL A 222 -5.69 -0.69 3.60
CA VAL A 222 -5.36 0.36 2.63
C VAL A 222 -5.85 1.72 3.16
N PRO A 223 -5.26 2.84 2.71
CA PRO A 223 -5.74 4.17 3.09
C PRO A 223 -7.20 4.40 2.68
N SER A 224 -7.90 5.19 3.48
CA SER A 224 -9.19 5.74 3.08
C SER A 224 -9.04 6.68 1.87
N GLY A 225 -10.10 6.81 1.07
CA GLY A 225 -10.11 7.75 -0.06
C GLY A 225 -9.86 9.20 0.39
N LEU A 226 -10.35 9.59 1.57
CA LEU A 226 -10.07 10.91 2.15
C LEU A 226 -8.60 11.08 2.52
N GLY A 227 -7.99 10.10 3.19
CA GLY A 227 -6.57 10.16 3.55
C GLY A 227 -5.67 10.24 2.32
N ALA A 228 -5.93 9.38 1.33
CA ALA A 228 -5.15 9.32 0.10
C ALA A 228 -5.27 10.60 -0.75
N ILE A 229 -6.48 11.17 -0.89
CA ILE A 229 -6.66 12.39 -1.71
C ILE A 229 -6.03 13.62 -1.05
N LEU A 230 -6.08 13.73 0.28
CA LEU A 230 -5.42 14.81 1.00
C LEU A 230 -3.90 14.70 0.88
N ASP A 231 -3.32 13.50 0.99
CA ASP A 231 -1.87 13.31 0.76
C ASP A 231 -1.50 13.68 -0.68
N LEU A 232 -2.29 13.25 -1.67
CA LEU A 232 -2.07 13.64 -3.06
C LEU A 232 -2.08 15.16 -3.25
N GLN A 233 -3.10 15.85 -2.72
CA GLN A 233 -3.20 17.31 -2.81
C GLN A 233 -2.02 18.02 -2.14
N VAL A 234 -1.56 17.54 -0.98
CA VAL A 234 -0.35 18.07 -0.32
C VAL A 234 0.86 17.91 -1.22
N ARG A 235 1.07 16.73 -1.82
CA ARG A 235 2.22 16.48 -2.70
C ARG A 235 2.16 17.32 -3.97
N LEU A 236 0.98 17.47 -4.58
CA LEU A 236 0.79 18.32 -5.75
C LEU A 236 1.01 19.81 -5.43
N ALA A 237 0.54 20.28 -4.27
CA ALA A 237 0.79 21.66 -3.83
C ALA A 237 2.29 21.93 -3.57
N LEU A 238 3.03 20.94 -3.08
CA LEU A 238 4.50 21.03 -2.96
C LEU A 238 5.17 21.08 -4.33
N ALA A 239 4.77 20.20 -5.25
CA ALA A 239 5.33 20.14 -6.60
C ALA A 239 5.07 21.43 -7.41
N ALA A 240 3.95 22.11 -7.14
CA ALA A 240 3.52 23.30 -7.86
C ALA A 240 3.87 24.63 -7.16
N ARG A 241 4.56 24.61 -6.00
CA ARG A 241 4.81 25.80 -5.16
C ARG A 241 5.36 27.02 -5.93
N ASP A 242 6.29 26.78 -6.84
CA ASP A 242 6.96 27.82 -7.63
C ASP A 242 6.47 27.86 -9.10
N ARG A 243 5.29 27.29 -9.36
CA ARG A 243 4.71 27.15 -10.69
C ARG A 243 3.38 27.93 -10.81
N PRO A 244 2.97 28.37 -12.01
CA PRO A 244 1.70 29.06 -12.22
C PRO A 244 0.47 28.29 -11.67
N GLU A 245 0.51 26.96 -11.73
CA GLU A 245 -0.58 26.10 -11.22
C GLU A 245 -0.61 25.99 -9.68
N GLY A 246 0.42 26.48 -8.99
CA GLY A 246 0.58 26.35 -7.54
C GLY A 246 -0.57 26.92 -6.73
N ARG A 247 -1.15 28.03 -7.21
CA ARG A 247 -2.27 28.66 -6.53
C ARG A 247 -3.52 27.78 -6.55
N GLU A 248 -3.83 27.14 -7.68
CA GLU A 248 -4.97 26.24 -7.79
C GLU A 248 -4.80 25.02 -6.86
N ALA A 249 -3.60 24.43 -6.82
CA ALA A 249 -3.31 23.30 -5.96
C ALA A 249 -3.44 23.65 -4.46
N LEU A 250 -2.93 24.83 -4.06
CA LEU A 250 -3.06 25.33 -2.69
C LEU A 250 -4.51 25.63 -2.31
N ASP A 251 -5.27 26.28 -3.19
CA ASP A 251 -6.68 26.61 -2.94
C ASP A 251 -7.52 25.33 -2.82
N ALA A 252 -7.27 24.30 -3.65
CA ALA A 252 -7.94 23.01 -3.59
C ALA A 252 -7.64 22.24 -2.29
N LEU A 253 -6.37 22.27 -1.85
CA LEU A 253 -5.93 21.69 -0.59
C LEU A 253 -6.57 22.42 0.60
N ALA A 254 -6.56 23.76 0.59
CA ALA A 254 -7.12 24.58 1.66
C ALA A 254 -8.64 24.34 1.82
N ALA A 255 -9.38 24.27 0.70
CA ALA A 255 -10.80 23.96 0.72
C ALA A 255 -11.07 22.57 1.33
N SER A 256 -10.27 21.56 0.96
CA SER A 256 -10.42 20.20 1.48
C SER A 256 -10.10 20.10 2.97
N ILE A 257 -8.99 20.69 3.41
CA ILE A 257 -8.60 20.71 4.83
C ILE A 257 -9.64 21.47 5.66
N HIS A 258 -10.12 22.62 5.19
CA HIS A 258 -11.15 23.39 5.89
C HIS A 258 -12.41 22.55 6.10
N ALA A 259 -12.93 21.95 5.03
CA ALA A 259 -14.17 21.18 5.06
C ALA A 259 -14.06 19.87 5.85
N GLU A 260 -12.89 19.23 5.89
CA GLU A 260 -12.67 17.91 6.50
C GLU A 260 -12.04 17.95 7.89
N SER A 261 -11.55 19.11 8.34
CA SER A 261 -10.90 19.28 9.65
C SER A 261 -11.76 18.74 10.81
N GLY A 262 -13.07 19.00 10.81
CA GLY A 262 -14.00 18.48 11.82
C GLY A 262 -14.12 16.95 11.79
N THR A 263 -14.14 16.34 10.60
CA THR A 263 -14.17 14.88 10.43
C THR A 263 -12.89 14.25 10.99
N ILE A 264 -11.73 14.83 10.65
CA ILE A 264 -10.41 14.35 11.09
C ILE A 264 -10.30 14.47 12.61
N MET A 265 -10.73 15.60 13.19
CA MET A 265 -10.73 15.82 14.64
C MET A 265 -11.65 14.86 15.40
N ALA A 266 -12.78 14.48 14.80
CA ALA A 266 -13.73 13.56 15.43
C ALA A 266 -13.22 12.10 15.46
N ASN A 267 -12.36 11.70 14.51
CA ASN A 267 -11.82 10.34 14.43
C ASN A 267 -10.36 10.30 13.91
N PRO A 268 -9.39 10.84 14.65
CA PRO A 268 -8.01 10.91 14.17
C PRO A 268 -7.34 9.53 14.08
N VAL A 269 -7.72 8.57 14.94
CA VAL A 269 -7.19 7.19 14.94
C VAL A 269 -7.71 6.39 13.75
N GLY A 270 -8.94 6.65 13.31
CA GLY A 270 -9.46 6.04 12.08
C GLY A 270 -8.99 6.71 10.80
N LEU A 271 -8.32 7.86 10.87
CA LEU A 271 -7.92 8.70 9.74
C LEU A 271 -6.44 9.05 9.79
N THR A 272 -5.60 8.10 10.21
CA THR A 272 -4.15 8.28 10.36
C THR A 272 -3.47 8.86 9.11
N TRP A 273 -3.90 8.47 7.90
CA TRP A 273 -3.36 9.01 6.65
C TRP A 273 -3.72 10.48 6.45
N ALA A 274 -4.98 10.87 6.74
CA ALA A 274 -5.39 12.27 6.67
C ALA A 274 -4.66 13.13 7.72
N VAL A 275 -4.46 12.58 8.94
CA VAL A 275 -3.67 13.23 9.98
C VAL A 275 -2.22 13.42 9.53
N ALA A 276 -1.61 12.40 8.90
CA ALA A 276 -0.25 12.48 8.38
C ALA A 276 -0.13 13.52 7.24
N ALA A 277 -1.11 13.58 6.34
CA ALA A 277 -1.18 14.59 5.29
C ALA A 277 -1.29 16.01 5.86
N LEU A 278 -2.20 16.22 6.84
CA LEU A 278 -2.35 17.50 7.52
C LEU A 278 -1.07 17.93 8.25
N ALA A 279 -0.45 17.01 8.99
CA ALA A 279 0.81 17.26 9.68
C ALA A 279 1.93 17.65 8.70
N ARG A 280 2.00 17.01 7.53
CA ARG A 280 2.90 17.40 6.45
C ARG A 280 2.57 18.80 5.93
N ALA A 281 1.30 19.08 5.63
CA ALA A 281 0.87 20.38 5.11
C ALA A 281 1.25 21.53 6.07
N MET A 282 1.07 21.33 7.37
CA MET A 282 1.44 22.30 8.41
C MET A 282 2.96 22.48 8.50
N ARG A 283 3.72 21.38 8.53
CA ARG A 283 5.19 21.44 8.60
C ARG A 283 5.80 22.15 7.39
N GLU A 284 5.22 21.96 6.22
CA GLU A 284 5.68 22.58 4.99
C GLU A 284 5.13 24.00 4.77
N GLY A 285 4.30 24.52 5.70
CA GLY A 285 3.73 25.86 5.62
C GLY A 285 2.67 26.04 4.53
N LEU A 286 2.08 24.95 4.00
CA LEU A 286 1.01 25.00 2.99
C LEU A 286 -0.32 25.44 3.60
N VAL A 287 -0.53 25.16 4.88
CA VAL A 287 -1.68 25.60 5.65
C VAL A 287 -1.21 26.18 6.96
N GLN A 288 -1.85 27.26 7.39
CA GLN A 288 -1.66 27.82 8.73
C GLN A 288 -2.76 27.28 9.64
N GLY A 289 -2.38 26.74 10.79
CA GLY A 289 -3.34 26.56 11.86
C GLY A 289 -3.84 27.95 12.26
N SER A 290 -5.15 28.18 12.23
CA SER A 290 -5.68 29.26 13.06
C SER A 290 -5.29 28.88 14.48
N ALA A 291 -4.37 29.63 15.08
CA ALA A 291 -4.28 29.65 16.53
C ALA A 291 -5.63 30.20 17.00
N SER A 292 -6.63 29.32 17.10
CA SER A 292 -7.83 29.61 17.85
C SER A 292 -7.30 29.94 19.23
N SER A 293 -7.53 31.18 19.65
CA SER A 293 -7.37 31.67 21.01
C SER A 293 -8.35 30.98 21.96
N ARG A 294 -8.49 29.66 21.87
CA ARG A 294 -8.93 28.86 23.00
C ARG A 294 -7.84 29.07 24.05
N ALA A 295 -8.12 30.00 24.96
CA ALA A 295 -7.51 30.01 26.26
C ALA A 295 -7.42 28.55 26.72
N PRO A 296 -6.27 28.09 27.23
CA PRO A 296 -6.16 26.75 27.76
C PRO A 296 -7.38 26.54 28.67
N GLY A 297 -8.17 25.51 28.36
CA GLY A 297 -9.23 25.09 29.26
C GLY A 297 -8.62 24.92 30.66
N PRO A 298 -9.40 25.13 31.74
CA PRO A 298 -8.88 24.99 33.09
C PRO A 298 -8.08 23.68 33.18
N PRO A 299 -6.88 23.70 33.78
CA PRO A 299 -6.05 22.51 33.86
C PRO A 299 -6.91 21.39 34.43
N VAL A 300 -6.99 20.28 33.69
CA VAL A 300 -7.61 19.08 34.21
C VAL A 300 -6.72 18.67 35.38
N GLU A 301 -7.21 18.85 36.60
CA GLU A 301 -6.60 18.32 37.82
C GLU A 301 -6.65 16.79 37.73
N GLY A 302 -5.64 16.26 37.04
CA GLY A 302 -5.45 14.85 36.79
C GLY A 302 -3.95 14.66 36.64
N SER A 303 -3.30 14.37 37.77
CA SER A 303 -1.93 13.92 37.92
C SER A 303 -1.32 13.38 36.62
N THR A 304 -0.45 14.17 36.00
CA THR A 304 0.14 13.82 34.71
C THR A 304 1.22 12.78 34.96
N ARG A 305 1.04 11.57 34.45
CA ARG A 305 2.07 10.52 34.51
C ARG A 305 3.14 10.82 33.48
N ARG A 306 4.38 10.99 33.92
CA ARG A 306 5.55 11.12 33.04
C ARG A 306 6.29 9.80 33.03
N ILE A 307 6.59 9.30 31.83
CA ILE A 307 7.46 8.12 31.67
C ILE A 307 8.88 8.65 31.49
N VAL A 308 9.77 8.28 32.41
CA VAL A 308 11.19 8.58 32.34
C VAL A 308 11.93 7.29 32.02
N CYS A 309 12.69 7.28 30.92
CA CYS A 309 13.46 6.12 30.51
C CYS A 309 14.96 6.41 30.66
N THR A 310 15.67 5.46 31.26
CA THR A 310 17.13 5.41 31.33
C THR A 310 17.64 4.12 30.70
N GLU A 311 18.96 3.97 30.56
CA GLU A 311 19.59 2.73 30.05
C GLU A 311 19.26 1.47 30.87
N SER A 312 18.77 1.65 32.10
CA SER A 312 18.38 0.56 33.01
C SER A 312 16.88 0.25 33.05
N GLY A 313 16.06 0.97 32.28
CA GLY A 313 14.60 0.76 32.18
C GLY A 313 13.78 2.04 32.26
N CYS A 314 12.45 1.90 32.12
CA CYS A 314 11.50 3.02 32.20
C CYS A 314 10.67 2.95 33.49
N THR A 315 10.56 4.08 34.18
CA THR A 315 9.71 4.25 35.36
C THR A 315 8.60 5.27 35.08
N VAL A 316 7.43 5.05 35.68
CA VAL A 316 6.31 5.98 35.62
C VAL A 316 6.33 6.83 36.89
N GLU A 317 6.57 8.11 36.73
CA GLU A 317 6.60 9.07 37.82
C GLU A 317 5.33 9.93 37.80
N TRP A 318 4.86 10.29 38.99
CA TRP A 318 3.77 11.24 39.18
C TRP A 318 4.37 12.65 39.22
N ALA A 319 3.90 13.54 38.35
CA ALA A 319 4.18 14.97 38.43
C ALA A 319 3.18 15.68 39.36
#